data_AF-A0A286TZ51-F1
#
_entry.id   AF-A0A286TZ51-F1
#
_cell.length_a   1.000
_cell.length_b   1.000
_cell.length_c   1.000
_cell.angle_alpha   90.00
_cell.angle_beta   90.00
_cell.angle_gamma   90.00
#
_symmetry.space_group_name_H-M   'P 1'
#
loop_
_entity.id
_entity.type
_entity.pdbx_description
1 polymer ?
#
loop_
_entity_poly.entity_id
_entity_poly.type
_entity_poly.pdbx_seq_one_letter_code
_entity_poly.pdbx_strand_id
1 'polypeptide(L)' 'MSQKALKYDIKVMEKGRVELQVPFSPGSHVTVFVVEQSKDIFNDLLDASQSNLDFWDNPFDDEDWNNA' A
#
# COMPACT_ATOMS: atom_id res chain seq x y z
N MET A 1 -19.10 -18.50 -9.30
CA MET A 1 -18.23 -19.38 -8.49
C MET A 1 -17.30 -18.50 -7.69
N SER A 2 -17.22 -18.66 -6.36
CA SER A 2 -16.34 -17.87 -5.51
C SER A 2 -14.96 -18.53 -5.47
N GLN A 3 -13.96 -17.95 -6.15
CA GLN A 3 -12.58 -18.42 -6.05
C GLN A 3 -11.95 -17.80 -4.80
N LYS A 4 -11.59 -18.62 -3.81
CA LYS A 4 -10.84 -18.16 -2.64
C LYS A 4 -9.37 -17.95 -3.05
N ALA A 5 -8.91 -16.71 -3.03
CA ALA A 5 -7.50 -16.38 -3.19
C ALA A 5 -6.76 -16.56 -1.86
N LEU A 6 -5.58 -17.16 -1.92
CA LEU A 6 -4.66 -17.27 -0.79
C LEU A 6 -3.53 -16.26 -1.01
N LYS A 7 -3.33 -15.34 -0.06
CA LYS A 7 -2.21 -14.38 -0.06
C LYS A 7 -1.16 -14.85 0.94
N TYR A 8 0.09 -14.87 0.51
CA TYR A 8 1.24 -15.19 1.36
C TYR A 8 2.26 -14.06 1.27
N ASP A 9 2.69 -13.52 2.41
CA ASP A 9 3.78 -12.55 2.48
C ASP A 9 5.07 -13.31 2.75
N ILE A 10 5.86 -13.54 1.70
CA ILE A 10 7.06 -14.40 1.73
C ILE A 10 8.26 -13.67 1.14
N LYS A 11 9.44 -13.92 1.72
CA LYS A 11 10.69 -13.36 1.22
C LYS A 11 11.30 -14.29 0.18
N VAL A 12 11.88 -13.69 -0.85
CA VAL A 12 12.66 -14.41 -1.85
C VAL A 12 13.96 -14.90 -1.19
N MET A 13 14.21 -16.20 -1.28
CA MET A 13 15.43 -16.83 -0.76
C MET A 13 16.58 -16.70 -1.76
N GLU A 14 17.73 -17.28 -1.43
CA GLU A 14 18.90 -17.30 -2.32
C GLU A 14 18.53 -17.77 -3.73
N LYS A 15 19.19 -17.16 -4.72
CA LYS A 15 19.01 -17.46 -6.16
C LYS A 15 17.58 -17.25 -6.67
N GLY A 16 16.79 -16.39 -6.03
CA GLY A 16 15.45 -16.05 -6.51
C GLY A 16 14.39 -17.11 -6.18
N ARG A 17 14.66 -18.01 -5.25
CA ARG A 17 13.77 -19.15 -4.95
C ARG A 17 12.69 -18.76 -3.95
N VAL A 18 11.48 -19.26 -4.18
CA VAL A 18 10.35 -19.14 -3.25
C VAL A 18 9.83 -20.53 -2.94
N GLU A 19 9.61 -20.84 -1.65
CA GLU A 19 8.98 -22.07 -1.19
C GLU A 19 7.68 -21.75 -0.46
N LEU A 20 6.63 -22.51 -0.80
CA LEU A 20 5.29 -22.29 -0.28
C LEU A 20 4.60 -23.64 -0.06
N GLN A 21 4.04 -23.84 1.14
CA GLN A 21 3.13 -24.95 1.40
C GLN A 21 1.69 -24.50 1.17
N VAL A 22 0.97 -25.23 0.32
CA VAL A 22 -0.42 -24.91 -0.04
C VAL A 22 -1.39 -25.96 0.51
N PRO A 23 -2.62 -25.57 0.91
CA PRO A 23 -3.61 -26.49 1.49
C PRO A 23 -4.40 -27.24 0.41
N PHE A 24 -3.75 -27.69 -0.66
CA PHE A 24 -4.38 -28.41 -1.76
C PHE A 24 -3.88 -29.84 -1.83
N SER A 25 -4.75 -30.76 -2.25
CA SER A 25 -4.41 -32.17 -2.41
C SER A 25 -3.38 -32.37 -3.53
N PRO A 26 -2.51 -33.40 -3.44
CA PRO A 26 -1.61 -33.77 -4.52
C PRO A 26 -2.35 -33.95 -5.86
N GLY A 27 -1.78 -33.44 -6.95
CA GLY A 27 -2.39 -33.50 -8.30
C GLY A 27 -3.38 -32.39 -8.63
N SER A 28 -3.66 -31.48 -7.69
CA SER A 28 -4.52 -30.32 -7.95
C SER A 28 -3.85 -29.33 -8.91
N HIS A 29 -4.58 -28.86 -9.92
CA HIS A 29 -4.13 -27.78 -10.79
C HIS A 29 -4.26 -26.44 -10.06
N VAL A 30 -3.15 -25.73 -9.91
CA VAL A 30 -3.09 -24.41 -9.27
C VAL A 30 -2.46 -23.39 -10.20
N THR A 31 -2.90 -22.14 -10.08
CA THR A 31 -2.30 -20.99 -10.77
C THR A 31 -1.66 -20.10 -9.71
N VAL A 32 -0.39 -19.71 -9.93
CA VAL A 32 0.36 -18.85 -9.02
C VAL A 32 0.65 -17.53 -9.70
N PHE A 33 0.35 -16.42 -9.02
CA PHE A 33 0.74 -15.08 -9.43
C PHE A 33 1.84 -14.59 -8.49
N VAL A 34 2.97 -14.19 -9.06
CA VAL A 34 4.09 -13.60 -8.33
C VAL A 34 4.13 -12.11 -8.66
N VAL A 35 4.01 -11.27 -7.65
CA VAL A 35 4.07 -9.82 -7.76
C VAL A 35 5.11 -9.35 -6.77
N GLU A 36 6.09 -8.58 -7.23
CA GLU A 36 7.04 -7.92 -6.33
C GLU A 36 6.26 -6.94 -5.45
N GLN A 37 6.43 -7.06 -4.14
CA GLN A 37 5.81 -6.11 -3.22
C GLN A 37 6.50 -4.76 -3.42
N SER A 38 5.82 -3.85 -4.13
CA SER A 38 6.15 -2.45 -4.04
C SER A 38 6.04 -2.07 -2.57
N LYS A 39 7.10 -1.53 -1.97
CA LYS A 39 6.91 -0.66 -0.82
C LYS A 39 5.98 0.42 -1.34
N ASP A 40 4.71 0.38 -0.96
CA ASP A 40 3.85 1.55 -1.14
C ASP A 40 4.58 2.67 -0.40
N ILE A 41 5.26 3.50 -1.19
CA ILE A 41 5.86 4.72 -0.72
C ILE A 41 4.66 5.65 -0.56
N PHE A 42 3.92 5.47 0.54
CA PHE A 42 2.90 6.42 0.98
C PHE A 42 3.53 7.78 1.32
N ASN A 43 4.84 7.96 1.13
CA ASN A 43 5.48 9.26 1.19
C ASN A 43 4.77 10.24 0.27
N ASP A 44 4.31 9.84 -0.91
CA ASP A 44 3.59 10.78 -1.79
C ASP A 44 2.27 11.27 -1.16
N LEU A 45 1.54 10.40 -0.45
CA LEU A 45 0.34 10.79 0.30
C LEU A 45 0.67 11.60 1.55
N LEU A 46 1.77 11.26 2.23
CA LEU A 46 2.25 11.97 3.41
C LEU A 46 2.73 13.38 3.03
N ASP A 47 3.49 13.51 1.96
CA ASP A 47 3.97 14.76 1.37
C ASP A 47 2.78 15.62 0.91
N ALA A 48 1.77 15.01 0.25
CA ALA A 48 0.55 15.70 -0.12
C ALA A 48 -0.27 16.19 1.09
N SER A 49 -0.25 15.48 2.21
CA SER A 49 -0.94 15.91 3.44
C SER A 49 -0.25 17.09 4.14
N GLN A 50 1.05 17.27 3.92
CA GLN A 50 1.85 18.34 4.52
C GLN A 50 1.98 19.58 3.64
N SER A 51 1.60 19.49 2.37
CA SER A 51 1.94 20.51 1.37
C SER A 51 1.07 21.75 1.33
N ASN A 52 0.04 21.87 2.19
CA ASN A 52 -0.78 23.08 2.15
C ASN A 52 -1.45 23.46 3.48
N LEU A 53 -0.71 24.18 4.33
CA LEU A 53 -1.30 25.05 5.34
C LEU A 53 -1.57 26.46 4.76
N ASP A 54 -0.92 26.84 3.66
CA ASP A 54 -1.03 28.15 3.00
C ASP A 54 -2.44 28.43 2.46
N PHE A 55 -3.25 27.39 2.21
CA PHE A 55 -4.67 27.54 1.87
C PHE A 55 -5.47 28.23 3.00
N TRP A 56 -5.07 28.01 4.26
CA TRP A 56 -5.67 28.64 5.44
C TRP A 56 -4.91 29.90 5.89
N ASP A 57 -3.71 30.14 5.38
CA ASP A 57 -2.87 31.32 5.68
C ASP A 57 -3.24 32.46 4.72
N ASN A 58 -4.39 33.06 4.96
CA ASN A 58 -4.89 34.20 4.19
C ASN A 58 -4.77 35.49 5.04
N PRO A 59 -3.84 36.40 4.72
CA PRO A 59 -3.64 37.64 5.47
C PRO A 59 -4.88 38.54 5.55
N PHE A 60 -5.81 38.38 4.59
CA PHE A 60 -7.08 39.12 4.58
C PHE A 60 -8.11 38.52 5.56
N ASP A 61 -8.02 37.23 5.87
CA ASP A 61 -8.91 36.55 6.82
C ASP A 61 -8.44 36.77 8.27
N ASP A 62 -7.11 36.91 8.46
CA ASP A 62 -6.50 37.19 9.76
C ASP A 62 -6.89 38.55 10.36
N GLU A 63 -7.17 39.58 9.55
CA GLU A 63 -7.58 40.91 10.04
C GLU A 63 -9.03 40.92 10.57
N ASP A 64 -9.92 40.15 9.94
CA ASP A 64 -11.34 40.06 10.32
C ASP A 64 -11.59 39.01 11.41
N TRP A 65 -10.82 37.92 11.45
CA TRP A 65 -11.07 36.81 12.38
C TRP A 65 -10.34 36.96 13.73
N ASN A 66 -9.16 37.59 13.77
CA ASN A 66 -8.39 37.78 15.01
C ASN A 66 -8.86 38.97 15.89
N ASN A 67 -9.89 39.70 15.47
CA ASN A 67 -10.49 40.83 16.20
C ASN A 67 -11.78 40.45 16.95
N ALA A 68 -12.01 39.16 17.24
CA ALA A 68 -13.14 38.65 18.02
C ALA A 68 -12.88 38.63 19.54
#